data_AF-A0A973T0R5-F1
#
_entry.id   AF-A0A973T0R5-F1
#
_cell.length_a   1.000
_cell.length_b   1.000
_cell.length_c   1.000
_cell.angle_alpha   90.00
_cell.angle_beta   90.00
_cell.angle_gamma   90.00
#
_symmetry.space_group_name_H-M   'P 1'
#
loop_
_entity.id
_entity.type
_entity.pdbx_description
1 polymer ?
#
loop_
_entity_poly.entity_id
_entity_poly.type
_entity_poly.pdbx_seq_one_letter_code
_entity_poly.pdbx_strand_id
1 'polypeptide(L)'
;MTWAREASPVRGQHTESLVADGKALGKRVVLEEFGVAVDAVRGVADEAARTAGYTAWTGAVLDGGGAGDRFWILTSRVDDGSFYPDYDGYRVVWNADPGKPTHAPAALFAAHAKSDGVRRMSRCAPARGSRAGGSRPPRPGRREE
;
A
#
# COMPACT_ATOMS: atom_id res chain seq x y z
N MET A 1 12.08 -23.45 29.90
CA MET A 1 11.70 -22.13 29.37
C MET A 1 11.98 -22.11 27.88
N THR A 2 10.95 -22.22 27.04
CA THR A 2 11.12 -22.28 25.57
C THR A 2 10.45 -21.05 24.97
N TRP A 3 11.25 -20.05 24.60
CA TRP A 3 10.80 -18.87 23.86
C TRP A 3 10.73 -19.21 22.37
N ALA A 4 9.78 -20.05 21.97
CA ALA A 4 9.40 -20.22 20.57
C ALA A 4 8.10 -19.44 20.34
N ARG A 5 8.20 -18.12 20.23
CA ARG A 5 7.14 -17.35 19.59
C ARG A 5 7.29 -17.53 18.09
N GLU A 6 6.40 -18.34 17.57
CA GLU A 6 6.06 -18.52 16.16
C GLU A 6 5.92 -17.16 15.47
N ALA A 7 7.04 -16.67 14.92
CA ALA A 7 7.05 -15.56 13.98
C ALA A 7 6.43 -16.07 12.69
N SER A 8 5.10 -16.05 12.62
CA SER A 8 4.40 -16.29 11.38
C SER A 8 4.88 -15.23 10.37
N PRO A 9 5.39 -15.63 9.19
CA PRO A 9 5.91 -14.71 8.17
C PRO A 9 4.86 -13.73 7.61
N VAL A 10 3.64 -13.79 8.14
CA VAL A 10 2.41 -13.15 7.67
C VAL A 10 1.96 -12.01 8.62
N ARG A 11 2.62 -11.77 9.75
CA ARG A 11 2.22 -10.67 10.66
C ARG A 11 2.90 -9.34 10.29
N GLY A 12 2.12 -8.26 10.17
CA GLY A 12 2.59 -6.90 9.85
C GLY A 12 3.30 -6.14 10.98
N GLN A 13 3.79 -6.83 12.02
CA GLN A 13 4.30 -6.20 13.25
C GLN A 13 5.49 -5.25 13.02
N HIS A 14 6.39 -5.60 12.11
CA HIS A 14 7.51 -4.70 11.74
C HIS A 14 7.02 -3.44 11.01
N THR A 15 6.02 -3.59 10.13
CA THR A 15 5.40 -2.48 9.41
C THR A 15 4.68 -1.52 10.36
N GLU A 16 3.91 -2.06 11.31
CA GLU A 16 3.22 -1.28 12.34
C GLU A 16 4.21 -0.43 13.16
N SER A 17 5.33 -1.03 13.57
CA SER A 17 6.38 -0.33 14.33
C SER A 17 7.00 0.82 13.53
N LEU A 18 7.39 0.58 12.27
CA LEU A 18 8.02 1.60 11.43
C LEU A 18 7.10 2.81 11.19
N VAL A 19 5.81 2.56 10.98
CA VAL A 19 4.83 3.64 10.80
C VAL A 19 4.62 4.41 12.10
N ALA A 20 4.56 3.73 13.24
CA ALA A 20 4.46 4.36 14.55
C ALA A 20 5.69 5.24 14.88
N ASP A 21 6.90 4.75 14.62
CA ASP A 21 8.15 5.48 14.84
C ASP A 21 8.24 6.72 13.95
N GLY A 22 7.86 6.59 12.67
CA GLY A 22 7.76 7.72 11.75
C GLY A 22 6.84 8.81 12.29
N LYS A 23 5.66 8.41 12.78
CA LYS A 23 4.70 9.33 13.39
C LYS A 23 5.28 10.02 14.63
N ALA A 24 5.94 9.28 15.52
CA ALA A 24 6.59 9.83 16.71
C ALA A 24 7.68 10.86 16.37
N LEU A 25 8.38 10.64 15.24
CA LEU A 25 9.41 11.54 14.71
C LEU A 25 8.85 12.67 13.85
N GLY A 26 7.53 12.75 13.63
CA GLY A 26 6.93 13.72 12.71
C GLY A 26 7.34 13.51 11.24
N LYS A 27 7.81 12.31 10.88
CA LYS A 27 8.25 11.95 9.53
C LYS A 27 7.23 11.03 8.85
N ARG A 28 7.10 11.21 7.54
CA ARG A 28 6.28 10.33 6.70
C ARG A 28 7.08 9.08 6.34
N VAL A 29 6.46 7.91 6.44
CA VAL A 29 7.10 6.61 6.17
C VAL A 29 6.42 5.94 4.99
N VAL A 30 7.21 5.43 4.06
CA VAL A 30 6.77 4.59 2.94
C VAL A 30 7.35 3.20 3.15
N LEU A 31 6.55 2.15 2.97
CA LEU A 31 7.06 0.78 2.89
C LEU A 31 7.50 0.54 1.44
N GLU A 32 8.75 0.85 1.13
CA GLU A 32 9.19 1.01 -0.26
C GLU A 32 9.49 -0.27 -1.01
N GLU A 33 9.86 -1.33 -0.30
CA GLU A 33 10.07 -2.65 -0.87
C GLU A 33 9.58 -3.71 0.12
N PHE A 34 8.69 -4.57 -0.36
CA PHE A 34 8.23 -5.71 0.38
C PHE A 34 7.79 -6.82 -0.57
N GLY A 35 8.04 -8.06 -0.19
CA GLY A 35 7.76 -9.22 -1.00
C GLY A 35 7.55 -10.44 -0.13
N VAL A 36 6.64 -11.32 -0.55
CA VAL A 36 6.49 -12.66 0.01
C VAL A 36 6.68 -13.62 -1.16
N ALA A 37 7.72 -14.45 -1.10
CA ALA A 37 7.95 -15.50 -2.08
C ALA A 37 7.21 -16.76 -1.68
N VAL A 38 6.64 -17.48 -2.66
CA VAL A 38 6.06 -18.80 -2.41
C VAL A 38 7.21 -19.77 -2.15
N ASP A 39 7.35 -20.15 -0.90
CA ASP A 39 8.40 -21.02 -0.39
C ASP A 39 7.82 -21.85 0.76
N ALA A 40 7.41 -23.08 0.44
CA ALA A 40 6.82 -24.00 1.41
C ALA A 40 7.79 -24.35 2.55
N VAL A 41 9.11 -24.33 2.32
CA VAL A 41 10.11 -24.59 3.36
C VAL A 41 10.13 -23.44 4.37
N ARG A 42 9.87 -22.22 3.92
CA ARG A 42 9.75 -21.02 4.78
C ARG A 42 8.32 -20.73 5.26
N GLY A 43 7.39 -21.67 5.05
CA GLY A 43 6.02 -21.57 5.54
C GLY A 43 5.06 -20.75 4.67
N VAL A 44 5.46 -20.38 3.45
CA VAL A 44 4.58 -19.76 2.44
C VAL A 44 4.27 -20.79 1.37
N ALA A 45 3.28 -21.64 1.63
CA ALA A 45 3.02 -22.81 0.79
C ALA A 45 2.51 -22.47 -0.61
N ASP A 46 1.78 -21.35 -0.77
CA ASP A 46 1.08 -21.01 -2.00
C ASP A 46 0.81 -19.50 -2.13
N GLU A 47 0.18 -19.15 -3.25
CA GLU A 47 -0.26 -17.78 -3.55
C GLU A 47 -1.32 -17.25 -2.56
N ALA A 48 -2.09 -18.12 -1.88
CA ALA A 48 -3.05 -17.69 -0.87
C ALA A 48 -2.32 -17.24 0.40
N ALA A 49 -1.32 -18.00 0.87
CA ALA A 49 -0.44 -17.63 1.97
C ALA A 49 0.32 -16.33 1.66
N ARG A 50 0.80 -16.19 0.43
CA ARG A 50 1.42 -14.96 -0.08
C ARG A 50 0.45 -13.76 -0.02
N THR A 51 -0.77 -13.94 -0.51
CA THR A 51 -1.82 -12.90 -0.51
C THR A 51 -2.21 -12.49 0.91
N ALA A 52 -2.25 -13.43 1.86
CA ALA A 52 -2.48 -13.13 3.27
C ALA A 52 -1.38 -12.23 3.86
N GLY A 53 -0.12 -12.47 3.50
CA GLY A 53 1.01 -11.64 3.93
C GLY A 53 0.89 -10.21 3.40
N TYR A 54 0.57 -10.07 2.10
CA TYR A 54 0.32 -8.75 1.51
C TYR A 54 -0.87 -8.03 2.15
N THR A 55 -1.98 -8.73 2.41
CA THR A 55 -3.14 -8.16 3.13
C THR A 55 -2.73 -7.55 4.47
N ALA A 56 -1.95 -8.28 5.26
CA ALA A 56 -1.52 -7.84 6.58
C ALA A 56 -0.62 -6.59 6.49
N TRP A 57 0.33 -6.58 5.55
CA TRP A 57 1.30 -5.48 5.45
C TRP A 57 0.68 -4.21 4.85
N THR A 58 -0.12 -4.31 3.78
CA THR A 58 -0.80 -3.15 3.22
C THR A 58 -1.86 -2.60 4.18
N GLY A 59 -2.54 -3.49 4.93
CA GLY A 59 -3.44 -3.10 6.02
C GLY A 59 -2.74 -2.31 7.10
N ALA A 60 -1.58 -2.79 7.59
CA ALA A 60 -0.78 -2.08 8.58
C ALA A 60 -0.34 -0.68 8.12
N VAL A 61 0.06 -0.52 6.85
CA VAL A 61 0.39 0.80 6.28
C VAL A 61 -0.85 1.71 6.23
N LEU A 62 -1.98 1.19 5.73
CA LEU A 62 -3.22 1.94 5.59
C LEU A 62 -3.73 2.44 6.95
N ASP A 63 -3.84 1.52 7.92
CA ASP A 63 -4.39 1.76 9.25
C ASP A 63 -3.45 2.60 10.11
N GLY A 64 -2.15 2.30 10.07
CA GLY A 64 -1.12 3.03 10.81
C GLY A 64 -0.90 4.46 10.32
N GLY A 65 -1.34 4.78 9.10
CA GLY A 65 -1.17 6.11 8.54
C GLY A 65 0.11 6.33 7.76
N GLY A 66 0.67 5.27 7.20
CA GLY A 66 1.79 5.34 6.30
C GLY A 66 1.52 6.23 5.08
N ALA A 67 2.61 6.69 4.48
CA ALA A 67 2.62 7.58 3.34
C ALA A 67 2.62 6.84 2.00
N GLY A 68 2.44 5.52 2.00
CA GLY A 68 2.33 4.65 0.83
C GLY A 68 3.16 3.39 1.00
N ASP A 69 3.02 2.50 0.04
CA ASP A 69 3.73 1.23 -0.02
C ASP A 69 3.94 0.79 -1.47
N ARG A 70 5.03 0.07 -1.71
CA ARG A 70 5.40 -0.46 -3.02
C ARG A 70 5.94 -1.88 -2.88
N PHE A 71 5.25 -2.82 -3.50
CA PHE A 71 5.68 -4.22 -3.50
C PHE A 71 6.80 -4.44 -4.52
N TRP A 72 7.66 -5.41 -4.21
CA TRP A 72 8.68 -5.97 -5.09
C TRP A 72 8.12 -7.27 -5.71
N ILE A 73 7.99 -7.44 -7.03
CA ILE A 73 7.99 -6.42 -8.11
C ILE A 73 6.80 -6.59 -9.03
N LEU A 74 6.33 -5.46 -9.57
CA LEU A 74 5.43 -5.45 -10.70
C LEU A 74 6.20 -5.77 -11.98
N THR A 75 5.73 -6.79 -12.69
CA THR A 75 6.25 -7.16 -14.00
C THR A 75 5.11 -7.28 -15.02
N SER A 76 5.47 -7.41 -16.28
CA SER A 76 4.54 -7.56 -17.39
C SER A 76 5.10 -8.54 -18.43
N ARG A 77 4.48 -8.56 -19.60
CA ARG A 77 5.02 -9.26 -20.78
C ARG A 77 6.25 -8.54 -21.32
N VAL A 78 7.19 -9.31 -21.86
CA VAL A 78 8.35 -8.81 -22.63
C VAL A 78 8.00 -8.79 -24.12
N ASP A 79 8.93 -8.33 -24.96
CA ASP A 79 8.68 -8.03 -26.39
C ASP A 79 8.15 -9.22 -27.20
N ASP A 80 8.52 -10.45 -26.83
CA ASP A 80 8.05 -11.69 -27.49
C ASP A 80 6.64 -12.14 -27.03
N GLY A 81 6.02 -11.36 -26.14
CA GLY A 81 4.71 -11.63 -25.56
C GLY A 81 4.74 -12.61 -24.37
N SER A 82 5.86 -13.27 -24.06
CA SER A 82 5.99 -14.08 -22.84
C SER A 82 6.00 -13.21 -21.59
N PHE A 83 5.71 -13.79 -20.42
CA PHE A 83 5.87 -13.07 -19.16
C PHE A 83 7.34 -12.93 -18.78
N TYR A 84 7.73 -11.75 -18.28
CA TYR A 84 9.03 -11.56 -17.66
C TYR A 84 9.29 -12.67 -16.63
N PRO A 85 10.41 -13.43 -16.70
CA PRO A 85 10.59 -14.61 -15.86
C PRO A 85 10.59 -14.30 -14.36
N ASP A 86 10.14 -15.28 -13.57
CA ASP A 86 10.18 -15.19 -12.10
C ASP A 86 11.55 -15.63 -11.59
N TYR A 87 12.50 -14.69 -11.52
CA TYR A 87 13.88 -15.01 -11.15
C TYR A 87 14.09 -15.16 -9.65
N ASP A 88 13.29 -14.48 -8.83
CA ASP A 88 13.49 -14.37 -7.39
C ASP A 88 12.29 -14.86 -6.55
N GLY A 89 11.19 -15.28 -7.20
CA GLY A 89 9.99 -15.79 -6.53
C GLY A 89 9.05 -14.70 -6.02
N TYR A 90 9.34 -13.42 -6.28
CA TYR A 90 8.55 -12.29 -5.80
C TYR A 90 7.75 -11.60 -6.92
N ARG A 91 7.79 -12.14 -8.13
CA ARG A 91 7.08 -11.56 -9.27
C ARG A 91 5.58 -11.44 -9.00
N VAL A 92 5.00 -10.29 -9.32
CA VAL A 92 3.56 -10.09 -9.49
C VAL A 92 3.32 -9.50 -10.87
N VAL A 93 2.46 -10.14 -11.65
CA VAL A 93 2.11 -9.70 -13.00
C VAL A 93 0.83 -8.87 -12.95
N TRP A 94 0.77 -7.79 -13.75
CA TRP A 94 -0.36 -6.88 -13.85
C TRP A 94 -1.72 -7.59 -14.08
N ASN A 95 -2.78 -7.03 -13.49
CA ASN A 95 -4.08 -7.68 -13.38
C ASN A 95 -4.83 -7.95 -14.70
N ALA A 96 -4.39 -7.41 -15.85
CA ALA A 96 -5.08 -7.54 -17.15
C ALA A 96 -5.23 -8.97 -17.67
N ASP A 97 -4.40 -9.92 -17.23
CA ASP A 97 -4.48 -11.33 -17.68
C ASP A 97 -5.17 -12.24 -16.64
N PRO A 98 -6.39 -12.76 -16.89
CA PRO A 98 -7.10 -13.61 -15.92
C PRO A 98 -6.46 -15.00 -15.73
N GLY A 99 -5.58 -15.46 -16.63
CA GLY A 99 -4.94 -16.78 -16.56
C GLY A 99 -3.64 -16.83 -15.75
N LYS A 100 -3.20 -15.72 -15.16
CA LYS A 100 -1.91 -15.65 -14.45
C LYS A 100 -2.01 -16.12 -12.99
N PRO A 101 -0.96 -16.78 -12.45
CA PRO A 101 -0.95 -17.28 -11.06
C PRO A 101 -1.03 -16.16 -10.02
N THR A 102 -0.53 -14.96 -10.32
CA THR A 102 -0.48 -13.82 -9.40
C THR A 102 -1.73 -12.92 -9.50
N HIS A 103 -2.86 -13.44 -9.95
CA HIS A 103 -4.09 -12.66 -10.11
C HIS A 103 -4.62 -12.10 -8.78
N ALA A 104 -4.65 -12.93 -7.73
CA ALA A 104 -5.11 -12.54 -6.40
C ALA A 104 -4.30 -11.38 -5.78
N PRO A 105 -2.95 -11.45 -5.69
CA PRO A 105 -2.18 -10.34 -5.16
C PRO A 105 -2.30 -9.07 -6.02
N ALA A 106 -2.36 -9.19 -7.35
CA ALA A 106 -2.57 -8.04 -8.23
C ALA A 106 -3.94 -7.35 -7.99
N ALA A 107 -5.00 -8.13 -7.78
CA ALA A 107 -6.33 -7.61 -7.44
C ALA A 107 -6.33 -6.92 -6.07
N LEU A 108 -5.64 -7.50 -5.09
CA LEU A 108 -5.46 -6.92 -3.76
C LEU A 108 -4.77 -5.55 -3.84
N PHE A 109 -3.65 -5.43 -4.56
CA PHE A 109 -2.95 -4.15 -4.69
C PHE A 109 -3.80 -3.09 -5.42
N ALA A 110 -4.56 -3.50 -6.44
CA ALA A 110 -5.48 -2.59 -7.13
C ALA A 110 -6.61 -2.11 -6.21
N ALA A 111 -7.12 -2.95 -5.30
CA ALA A 111 -8.12 -2.56 -4.31
C ALA A 111 -7.53 -1.63 -3.24
N HIS A 112 -6.34 -1.96 -2.73
CA HIS A 112 -5.60 -1.15 -1.76
C HIS A 112 -5.32 0.26 -2.29
N ALA A 113 -4.81 0.39 -3.52
CA ALA A 113 -4.53 1.68 -4.14
C ALA A 113 -5.78 2.59 -4.23
N LYS A 114 -6.97 2.01 -4.44
CA LYS A 114 -8.24 2.76 -4.42
C LYS A 114 -8.56 3.27 -3.02
N SER A 115 -8.46 2.41 -2.00
CA SER A 115 -8.70 2.76 -0.60
C SER A 115 -7.75 3.88 -0.12
N ASP A 116 -6.48 3.79 -0.52
CA ASP A 116 -5.46 4.78 -0.19
C ASP A 116 -5.75 6.15 -0.82
N GLY A 117 -6.21 6.16 -2.08
CA GLY A 117 -6.66 7.36 -2.78
C GLY A 117 -7.83 8.04 -2.05
N VAL A 118 -8.85 7.26 -1.66
CA VAL A 118 -10.00 7.77 -0.89
C VAL A 118 -9.54 8.39 0.44
N ARG A 119 -8.66 7.71 1.18
CA ARG A 119 -8.18 8.19 2.48
C ARG A 119 -7.35 9.48 2.37
N ARG A 120 -6.58 9.64 1.29
CA ARG A 120 -5.81 10.88 1.01
C ARG A 120 -6.72 12.05 0.69
N MET A 121 -7.75 11.84 -0.13
CA MET A 121 -8.71 12.88 -0.46
C MET A 121 -9.44 13.38 0.81
N SER A 122 -9.81 12.48 1.71
CA SER A 122 -10.40 12.85 3.01
C SER A 122 -9.48 13.67 3.91
N ARG A 123 -8.15 13.51 3.81
CA ARG A 123 -7.17 14.30 4.56
C ARG A 123 -6.90 15.69 3.97
N CYS A 124 -7.00 15.84 2.66
CA CYS A 124 -6.85 17.13 1.99
C CYS A 124 -8.16 17.94 1.95
N ALA A 125 -9.30 17.30 2.25
CA ALA A 125 -10.56 18.03 2.39
C ALA A 125 -10.39 19.08 3.50
N PRO A 126 -10.66 20.37 3.23
CA PRO A 126 -10.63 21.37 4.29
C PRO A 126 -11.61 20.92 5.36
N ALA A 127 -11.18 20.97 6.63
CA ALA A 127 -12.08 20.76 7.75
C ALA A 127 -13.31 21.63 7.51
N ARG A 128 -14.51 21.04 7.49
CA ARG A 128 -15.77 21.81 7.47
C ARG A 128 -15.91 22.47 8.83
N GLY A 129 -15.08 23.49 9.08
CA GLY A 129 -15.36 24.49 10.08
C GLY A 129 -16.61 25.22 9.64
N SER A 130 -17.63 25.20 10.49
CA SER A 130 -18.74 26.14 10.42
C SER A 130 -18.16 27.54 10.21
N ARG A 131 -18.31 28.09 9.00
CA ARG A 131 -18.12 29.52 8.81
C ARG A 131 -19.33 30.18 9.46
N ALA A 132 -19.17 30.54 10.73
CA ALA A 132 -19.98 31.60 11.33
C ALA A 132 -19.89 32.82 10.40
N GLY A 133 -21.05 33.39 10.09
CA GLY A 133 -21.22 34.46 9.11
C GLY A 133 -20.24 35.62 9.34
N GLY A 134 -19.39 35.85 8.34
CA GLY A 134 -18.57 37.04 8.24
C GLY A 134 -18.76 37.62 6.85
N SER A 135 -19.42 38.77 6.79
CA SER A 135 -19.68 39.54 5.57
C SER A 135 -18.38 39.77 4.81
N ARG A 136 -18.39 39.47 3.51
CA ARG A 136 -17.27 39.72 2.61
C ARG A 136 -17.04 41.25 2.50
N PRO A 137 -15.84 41.78 2.74
CA PRO A 137 -15.59 43.21 2.52
C PRO A 137 -15.70 43.54 1.02
N PRO A 138 -16.17 44.75 0.67
CA PRO A 138 -16.35 45.13 -0.73
C PRO A 138 -15.01 45.17 -1.46
N ARG A 139 -15.02 44.67 -2.71
CA ARG A 139 -13.85 44.72 -3.60
C ARG A 139 -13.53 46.18 -3.95
N PRO A 140 -12.27 46.62 -3.87
CA PRO A 140 -11.90 47.94 -4.39
C PRO A 140 -12.14 47.97 -5.90
N GLY A 141 -12.82 49.04 -6.36
CA GLY A 141 -13.19 49.24 -7.75
C GLY A 141 -11.98 49.24 -8.68
N ARG A 142 -12.13 48.57 -9.81
CA ARG A 142 -11.18 48.64 -10.94
C ARG A 142 -11.18 50.09 -11.44
N ARG A 143 -10.07 50.80 -11.30
CA ARG A 143 -9.85 52.02 -12.08
C ARG A 143 -9.66 51.58 -13.53
N GLU A 144 -10.55 52.03 -14.39
CA GLU A 144 -10.35 52.00 -15.83
C GLU A 144 -9.38 53.14 -16.18
N GLU A 145 -8.30 52.79 -16.87
CA GLU A 145 -7.58 53.66 -17.81
C GLU A 145 -7.68 53.03 -19.20
#